data_AF-A0A7M1ME84-F1
#
_entry.id   AF-A0A7M1ME84-F1
#
_cell.length_a   1.000
_cell.length_b   1.000
_cell.length_c   1.000
_cell.angle_alpha   90.00
_cell.angle_beta   90.00
_cell.angle_gamma   90.00
#
_symmetry.space_group_name_H-M   'P 1'
#
loop_
_entity.id
_entity.type
_entity.pdbx_description
1 polymer ?
#
loop_
_entity_poly.entity_id
_entity_poly.type
_entity_poly.pdbx_seq_one_letter_code
_entity_poly.pdbx_strand_id
1 'polypeptide(L)'
;MKKLLFSTIALSSLVYANNGSITIAKNDIEKVIELSPDRNLPQNKAIKENLKTKDDYIKAQEAKKDFEEKKKALKEKLNQEDEANEETNNQTTNTNNDKTNTSVNDNNSNSTNNNTNNQTNTNTTKKVITKYKFVITNENTSFEKLGIKEEDLQLLISEFSTRKFSLQDLQDISNIIAYYFQVNGYPAATAYVPQQEFEDSVQINIALGTLGKYIVKNKTTIKDHFIESKLNERIKGKIISTKLIEDSVYKVNEMYGVQTLAGLQAGENVGETDVVIEVVPDTKANVLLYADNYGIESAGDIRAGISMGFNSILNMGDYYNFYLQSSNENQINYGASYTFFLGNLKITPSISQGSYSLGGDYEGLGFSGTSRNFGIDFSYPVWINTNSSLYLTSSIYHKILSDVTLDLLTFDKSSNVGSMGLEGLFRGFENNTLSYSAKISIGKVYDDGTTIFGDTSKSGGKGFGWFRKLNASLNNYYSINEYITHTLNINYQKVLGNFELDSSESSSLGGAYGVRAYDNGEGDGDNTIVANFGIRINIPNTNFYFTPFYDVGYAWYEKDSGSRLADEHFLDAVGLQILYNKANEYYIKLDAARALHQYKYDDEHRMKLYLSGGVYF
;
A
#
# COMPACT_ATOMS: atom_id res chain seq x y z
N MET A 1 -41.14 8.91 -27.02
CA MET A 1 -40.34 8.82 -25.78
C MET A 1 -38.85 8.83 -26.10
N LYS A 2 -38.29 10.01 -26.45
CA LYS A 2 -36.85 10.15 -26.82
C LYS A 2 -36.28 11.54 -26.47
N LYS A 3 -36.85 12.22 -25.47
CA LYS A 3 -36.47 13.60 -25.08
C LYS A 3 -36.12 13.80 -23.60
N LEU A 4 -35.87 12.74 -22.83
CA LEU A 4 -35.65 12.86 -21.38
C LEU A 4 -34.26 12.43 -20.85
N LEU A 5 -33.29 12.07 -21.70
CA LEU A 5 -31.97 11.59 -21.24
C LEU A 5 -30.82 12.61 -21.31
N PHE A 6 -31.02 13.79 -21.92
CA PHE A 6 -29.94 14.77 -22.13
C PHE A 6 -29.96 15.96 -21.17
N SER A 7 -31.02 16.16 -20.38
CA SER A 7 -31.07 17.24 -19.39
C SER A 7 -30.36 16.91 -18.07
N THR A 8 -30.02 15.64 -17.82
CA THR A 8 -29.32 15.21 -16.59
C THR A 8 -27.81 15.38 -16.67
N ILE A 9 -27.22 15.46 -17.87
CA ILE A 9 -25.76 15.61 -18.05
C ILE A 9 -25.33 17.08 -17.92
N ALA A 10 -26.23 18.04 -18.18
CA ALA A 10 -25.96 19.47 -18.03
C ALA A 10 -26.22 20.02 -16.61
N LEU A 11 -26.91 19.26 -15.74
CA LEU A 11 -27.16 19.68 -14.36
C LEU A 11 -26.05 19.25 -13.37
N SER A 12 -25.25 18.23 -13.68
CA SER A 12 -24.14 17.82 -12.81
C SER A 12 -22.92 18.74 -12.88
N SER A 13 -22.79 19.55 -13.94
CA SER A 13 -21.71 20.54 -14.11
C SER A 13 -22.03 21.93 -13.54
N LEU A 14 -23.27 22.17 -13.07
CA LEU A 14 -23.73 23.49 -12.59
C LEU A 14 -24.03 23.56 -11.08
N VAL A 15 -23.77 22.50 -10.31
CA VAL A 15 -23.98 22.49 -8.83
C VAL A 15 -22.69 22.75 -8.03
N TYR A 16 -21.53 22.91 -8.66
CA TYR A 16 -20.25 23.18 -7.94
C TYR A 16 -19.95 24.66 -7.68
N ALA A 17 -20.99 25.48 -7.50
CA ALA A 17 -20.85 26.87 -7.09
C ALA A 17 -21.94 27.27 -6.08
N ASN A 18 -21.86 26.76 -4.84
CA ASN A 18 -22.27 27.55 -3.69
C ASN A 18 -21.75 26.97 -2.36
N ASN A 19 -21.49 27.88 -1.42
CA ASN A 19 -21.09 27.62 -0.03
C ASN A 19 -21.95 26.56 0.64
N GLY A 20 -21.31 25.56 1.25
CA GLY A 20 -21.99 24.57 2.08
C GLY A 20 -21.02 23.56 2.66
N SER A 21 -20.64 23.78 3.91
CA SER A 21 -20.08 22.74 4.78
C SER A 21 -21.00 21.53 4.78
N ILE A 22 -20.49 20.39 4.30
CA ILE A 22 -21.17 19.10 4.34
C ILE A 22 -20.34 18.18 5.24
N THR A 23 -20.95 17.83 6.38
CA THR A 23 -20.43 16.89 7.37
C THR A 23 -21.12 15.55 7.12
N ILE A 24 -20.39 14.53 6.69
CA ILE A 24 -20.89 13.15 6.62
C ILE A 24 -19.80 12.20 7.15
N ALA A 25 -20.29 11.18 7.88
CA ALA A 25 -19.62 10.39 8.89
C ALA A 25 -18.54 9.40 8.40
N LYS A 26 -17.56 9.18 9.28
CA LYS A 26 -16.59 8.07 9.33
C LYS A 26 -17.21 6.73 8.91
N ASN A 27 -16.54 5.95 8.06
CA ASN A 27 -16.64 4.48 8.10
C ASN A 27 -15.44 3.68 7.52
N ASP A 28 -14.99 2.74 8.35
CA ASP A 28 -14.73 1.31 8.13
C ASP A 28 -13.53 0.72 7.35
N ILE A 29 -12.58 1.50 6.83
CA ILE A 29 -11.38 0.90 6.18
C ILE A 29 -10.14 0.83 7.10
N GLU A 30 -10.15 1.53 8.25
CA GLU A 30 -9.01 1.59 9.19
C GLU A 30 -8.87 0.36 10.12
N LYS A 31 -9.84 -0.57 10.12
CA LYS A 31 -9.94 -1.63 11.14
C LYS A 31 -9.04 -2.85 10.93
N VAL A 32 -8.18 -2.88 9.91
CA VAL A 32 -7.54 -4.12 9.44
C VAL A 32 -6.05 -4.25 9.82
N ILE A 33 -5.34 -3.15 10.12
CA ILE A 33 -3.86 -3.20 10.28
C ILE A 33 -3.38 -3.10 11.75
N GLU A 34 -4.25 -2.79 12.72
CA GLU A 34 -3.85 -2.42 14.10
C GLU A 34 -3.84 -3.55 15.16
N LEU A 35 -3.79 -4.84 14.77
CA LEU A 35 -4.12 -5.94 15.71
C LEU A 35 -2.99 -6.94 16.02
N SER A 36 -1.77 -6.44 16.20
CA SER A 36 -0.74 -7.12 16.98
C SER A 36 -0.07 -6.12 17.95
N PRO A 37 -0.19 -6.30 19.27
CA PRO A 37 0.42 -5.40 20.26
C PRO A 37 1.96 -5.38 20.21
N ASP A 38 2.61 -6.38 19.58
CA ASP A 38 4.07 -6.56 19.59
C ASP A 38 4.76 -6.55 18.21
N ARG A 39 4.03 -6.38 17.10
CA ARG A 39 4.72 -6.12 15.82
C ARG A 39 4.97 -4.62 15.76
N ASN A 40 6.23 -4.22 15.55
CA ASN A 40 6.56 -2.92 14.95
C ASN A 40 5.59 -2.73 13.79
N LEU A 41 4.52 -1.96 14.01
CA LEU A 41 3.62 -1.53 12.96
C LEU A 41 4.55 -0.88 11.94
N PRO A 42 4.61 -1.31 10.67
CA PRO A 42 5.14 -0.43 9.65
C PRO A 42 4.28 0.82 9.75
N GLN A 43 4.84 1.86 10.35
CA GLN A 43 4.18 3.14 10.65
C GLN A 43 4.00 3.89 9.34
N ASN A 44 3.13 3.35 8.50
CA ASN A 44 2.70 3.95 7.26
C ASN A 44 1.49 4.80 7.63
N LYS A 45 1.73 6.04 8.06
CA LYS A 45 0.66 7.01 8.34
C LYS A 45 -0.27 7.23 7.14
N ALA A 46 0.15 6.84 5.94
CA ALA A 46 -0.67 6.69 4.75
C ALA A 46 -1.88 5.73 4.89
N ILE A 47 -2.02 5.02 6.02
CA ILE A 47 -3.19 4.18 6.34
C ILE A 47 -4.31 4.98 7.02
N LYS A 48 -3.97 6.06 7.75
CA LYS A 48 -4.93 7.01 8.35
C LYS A 48 -5.30 8.07 7.31
N GLU A 49 -6.10 7.69 6.32
CA GLU A 49 -6.46 8.58 5.21
C GLU A 49 -7.49 9.64 5.64
N ASN A 50 -7.10 10.91 5.49
CA ASN A 50 -7.99 12.06 5.55
C ASN A 50 -9.18 11.86 4.59
N LEU A 51 -10.36 11.69 5.16
CA LEU A 51 -11.63 11.47 4.45
C LEU A 51 -11.87 12.47 3.32
N LYS A 52 -11.39 13.71 3.44
CA LYS A 52 -11.61 14.74 2.43
C LYS A 52 -10.86 14.49 1.11
N THR A 53 -9.57 14.14 1.17
CA THR A 53 -8.77 13.79 -0.02
C THR A 53 -9.14 12.41 -0.55
N LYS A 54 -9.54 11.50 0.34
CA LYS A 54 -10.03 10.17 -0.03
C LYS A 54 -11.35 10.23 -0.79
N ASP A 55 -12.32 11.02 -0.33
CA ASP A 55 -13.61 11.19 -1.01
C ASP A 55 -13.43 11.87 -2.36
N ASP A 56 -12.58 12.89 -2.45
CA ASP A 56 -12.29 13.55 -3.73
C ASP A 56 -11.51 12.64 -4.69
N TYR A 57 -10.64 11.78 -4.16
CA TYR A 57 -9.97 10.72 -4.93
C TYR A 57 -10.94 9.63 -5.40
N ILE A 58 -11.83 9.14 -4.52
CA ILE A 58 -12.86 8.15 -4.86
C ILE A 58 -13.77 8.73 -5.95
N LYS A 59 -14.25 9.97 -5.80
CA LYS A 59 -15.01 10.66 -6.84
C LYS A 59 -14.25 10.75 -8.15
N ALA A 60 -12.94 11.04 -8.12
CA ALA A 60 -12.12 11.09 -9.33
C ALA A 60 -11.93 9.70 -9.97
N GLN A 61 -11.82 8.62 -9.18
CA GLN A 61 -11.76 7.24 -9.68
C GLN A 61 -13.10 6.78 -10.24
N GLU A 62 -14.20 7.06 -9.55
CA GLU A 62 -15.57 6.80 -10.03
C GLU A 62 -15.84 7.55 -11.32
N ALA A 63 -15.47 8.82 -11.38
CA ALA A 63 -15.51 9.61 -12.60
C ALA A 63 -14.68 8.98 -13.72
N LYS A 64 -13.46 8.54 -13.44
CA LYS A 64 -12.61 7.88 -14.42
C LYS A 64 -13.20 6.55 -14.91
N LYS A 65 -13.83 5.78 -14.03
CA LYS A 65 -14.51 4.52 -14.36
C LYS A 65 -15.74 4.76 -15.22
N ASP A 66 -16.63 5.68 -14.81
CA ASP A 66 -17.77 6.13 -15.61
C ASP A 66 -17.32 6.66 -16.98
N PHE A 67 -16.18 7.35 -17.02
CA PHE A 67 -15.59 7.84 -18.25
C PHE A 67 -15.11 6.74 -19.18
N GLU A 68 -14.38 5.74 -18.68
CA GLU A 68 -13.92 4.59 -19.46
C GLU A 68 -15.11 3.71 -19.92
N GLU A 69 -16.14 3.55 -19.10
CA GLU A 69 -17.37 2.86 -19.48
C GLU A 69 -18.11 3.61 -20.61
N LYS A 70 -18.24 4.94 -20.50
CA LYS A 70 -18.81 5.78 -21.56
C LYS A 70 -17.99 5.71 -22.85
N LYS A 71 -16.67 5.74 -22.74
CA LYS A 71 -15.75 5.59 -23.87
C LYS A 71 -15.93 4.24 -24.56
N LYS A 72 -16.07 3.15 -23.80
CA LYS A 72 -16.35 1.81 -24.33
C LYS A 72 -17.71 1.74 -25.03
N ALA A 73 -18.76 2.26 -24.38
CA ALA A 73 -20.11 2.32 -24.96
C ALA A 73 -20.15 3.16 -26.25
N LEU A 74 -19.34 4.22 -26.33
CA LEU A 74 -19.22 5.04 -27.52
C LEU A 74 -18.52 4.28 -28.67
N LYS A 75 -17.45 3.53 -28.37
CA LYS A 75 -16.80 2.64 -29.35
C LYS A 75 -17.76 1.57 -29.87
N GLU A 76 -18.53 0.94 -28.99
CA GLU A 76 -19.52 -0.08 -29.39
C GLU A 76 -20.64 0.51 -30.26
N LYS A 77 -21.13 1.72 -29.93
CA LYS A 77 -22.11 2.42 -30.77
C LYS A 77 -21.57 2.77 -32.14
N LEU A 78 -20.33 3.24 -32.23
CA LEU A 78 -19.67 3.54 -33.50
C LEU A 78 -19.54 2.27 -34.36
N ASN A 79 -19.10 1.16 -33.77
CA ASN A 79 -18.99 -0.12 -34.49
C ASN A 79 -20.37 -0.65 -34.95
N GLN A 80 -21.40 -0.55 -34.12
CA GLN A 80 -22.77 -0.96 -34.48
C GLN A 80 -23.36 -0.09 -35.60
N GLU A 81 -23.06 1.22 -35.62
CA GLU A 81 -23.46 2.11 -36.71
C GLU A 81 -22.71 1.76 -38.01
N ASP A 82 -21.44 1.37 -37.94
CA ASP A 82 -20.66 0.94 -39.11
C ASP A 82 -21.15 -0.41 -39.67
N GLU A 83 -21.44 -1.40 -38.81
CA GLU A 83 -22.01 -2.70 -39.21
C GLU A 83 -23.41 -2.56 -39.82
N ALA A 84 -24.28 -1.72 -39.24
CA ALA A 84 -25.61 -1.45 -39.77
C ALA A 84 -25.56 -0.75 -41.14
N ASN A 85 -24.56 0.10 -41.39
CA ASN A 85 -24.35 0.73 -42.69
C ASN A 85 -23.82 -0.27 -43.74
N GLU A 86 -23.00 -1.25 -43.37
CA GLU A 86 -22.54 -2.32 -44.27
C GLU A 86 -23.66 -3.30 -44.65
N GLU A 87 -24.53 -3.71 -43.72
CA GLU A 87 -25.69 -4.56 -44.01
C GLU A 87 -26.71 -3.87 -44.92
N THR A 88 -26.93 -2.56 -44.73
CA THR A 88 -27.84 -1.76 -45.58
C THR A 88 -27.29 -1.60 -47.00
N ASN A 89 -25.96 -1.50 -47.16
CA ASN A 89 -25.31 -1.46 -48.48
C ASN A 89 -25.36 -2.83 -49.20
N ASN A 90 -25.31 -3.95 -48.48
CA ASN A 90 -25.40 -5.29 -49.06
C ASN A 90 -26.82 -5.74 -49.43
N GLN A 91 -27.87 -5.17 -48.82
CA GLN A 91 -29.26 -5.41 -49.25
C GLN A 91 -29.64 -4.62 -50.52
N THR A 92 -28.96 -3.50 -50.80
CA THR A 92 -29.25 -2.67 -51.97
C THR A 92 -28.63 -3.22 -53.27
N THR A 93 -27.61 -4.09 -53.18
CA THR A 93 -26.96 -4.75 -54.32
C THR A 93 -27.64 -6.05 -54.79
N ASN A 94 -28.63 -6.59 -54.07
CA ASN A 94 -29.22 -7.91 -54.36
C ASN A 94 -30.59 -7.90 -55.07
N THR A 95 -30.98 -6.80 -55.74
CA THR A 95 -32.21 -6.77 -56.56
C THR A 95 -31.99 -6.46 -58.04
N ASN A 96 -30.79 -6.68 -58.57
CA ASN A 96 -30.55 -6.65 -60.02
C ASN A 96 -29.48 -7.69 -60.36
N ASN A 97 -29.90 -8.89 -60.79
CA ASN A 97 -29.24 -9.64 -61.86
C ASN A 97 -29.97 -10.96 -62.12
N ASP A 98 -30.80 -10.95 -63.15
CA ASP A 98 -31.19 -12.17 -63.86
C ASP A 98 -31.14 -11.87 -65.36
N LYS A 99 -30.03 -12.26 -66.02
CA LYS A 99 -29.91 -12.66 -67.44
C LYS A 99 -28.45 -12.78 -67.92
N THR A 100 -27.95 -14.03 -67.86
CA THR A 100 -27.30 -14.82 -68.92
C THR A 100 -26.37 -14.18 -69.97
N ASN A 101 -25.11 -14.68 -69.93
CA ASN A 101 -24.31 -15.35 -70.96
C ASN A 101 -23.56 -14.63 -72.12
N THR A 102 -22.28 -15.06 -72.22
CA THR A 102 -21.39 -15.32 -73.38
C THR A 102 -20.43 -14.25 -73.93
N SER A 103 -19.15 -14.42 -73.57
CA SER A 103 -17.92 -14.54 -74.39
C SER A 103 -17.51 -13.51 -75.48
N VAL A 104 -16.23 -13.09 -75.38
CA VAL A 104 -15.14 -13.00 -76.41
C VAL A 104 -14.34 -11.68 -76.35
N ASN A 105 -13.01 -11.84 -76.41
CA ASN A 105 -11.92 -10.84 -76.52
C ASN A 105 -12.13 -9.77 -77.61
N ASP A 106 -11.63 -8.54 -77.41
CA ASP A 106 -10.36 -8.06 -77.99
C ASP A 106 -10.11 -6.53 -77.77
N ASN A 107 -8.84 -6.18 -78.03
CA ASN A 107 -8.08 -4.95 -77.77
C ASN A 107 -8.58 -3.58 -78.31
N ASN A 108 -8.28 -2.55 -77.49
CA ASN A 108 -7.67 -1.23 -77.81
C ASN A 108 -8.44 -0.13 -78.59
N SER A 109 -8.52 1.07 -77.98
CA SER A 109 -8.27 2.44 -78.53
C SER A 109 -9.23 3.55 -78.04
N ASN A 110 -8.69 4.77 -78.01
CA ASN A 110 -9.20 6.00 -77.40
C ASN A 110 -10.34 6.71 -78.16
N SER A 111 -11.19 7.39 -77.37
CA SER A 111 -11.68 8.78 -77.54
C SER A 111 -13.19 9.03 -77.76
N THR A 112 -13.71 9.86 -76.84
CA THR A 112 -14.76 10.91 -76.94
C THR A 112 -16.27 10.61 -76.87
N ASN A 113 -16.87 11.14 -75.79
CA ASN A 113 -18.18 11.81 -75.62
C ASN A 113 -19.50 11.10 -75.99
N ASN A 114 -20.31 10.73 -74.98
CA ASN A 114 -21.41 11.56 -74.46
C ASN A 114 -22.28 10.79 -73.43
N ASN A 115 -22.62 11.48 -72.33
CA ASN A 115 -23.79 11.38 -71.44
C ASN A 115 -24.47 10.00 -71.28
N THR A 116 -24.74 9.51 -70.07
CA THR A 116 -25.79 10.08 -69.21
C THR A 116 -25.69 9.52 -67.79
N ASN A 117 -25.87 10.41 -66.81
CA ASN A 117 -26.25 10.20 -65.41
C ASN A 117 -26.48 8.77 -64.92
N ASN A 118 -25.77 8.40 -63.86
CA ASN A 118 -26.47 8.18 -62.59
C ASN A 118 -25.55 8.43 -61.41
N GLN A 119 -25.90 9.47 -60.65
CA GLN A 119 -25.48 9.63 -59.27
C GLN A 119 -26.03 8.45 -58.46
N THR A 120 -25.14 7.76 -57.75
CA THR A 120 -25.49 7.07 -56.51
C THR A 120 -24.36 7.31 -55.52
N ASN A 121 -24.52 8.41 -54.78
CA ASN A 121 -23.96 8.57 -53.45
C ASN A 121 -24.80 7.71 -52.50
N THR A 122 -24.17 6.79 -51.76
CA THR A 122 -24.53 6.48 -50.36
C THR A 122 -23.39 5.69 -49.72
N ASN A 123 -22.46 6.42 -49.09
CA ASN A 123 -21.74 5.96 -47.90
C ASN A 123 -22.19 6.91 -46.79
N THR A 124 -23.06 6.47 -45.88
CA THR A 124 -23.40 7.22 -44.66
C THR A 124 -22.45 6.88 -43.52
N THR A 125 -21.15 7.03 -43.77
CA THR A 125 -20.24 7.47 -42.71
C THR A 125 -20.73 8.87 -42.32
N LYS A 126 -21.06 9.12 -41.04
CA LYS A 126 -21.42 10.48 -40.58
C LYS A 126 -20.33 11.43 -41.06
N LYS A 127 -20.67 12.32 -42.01
CA LYS A 127 -19.68 13.21 -42.65
C LYS A 127 -19.08 14.09 -41.56
N VAL A 128 -17.79 13.89 -41.27
CA VAL A 128 -17.04 14.76 -40.37
C VAL A 128 -17.08 16.17 -40.94
N ILE A 129 -17.74 17.08 -40.24
CA ILE A 129 -17.96 18.48 -40.65
C ILE A 129 -16.82 19.35 -40.14
N THR A 130 -16.28 19.01 -38.97
CA THR A 130 -15.23 19.79 -38.30
C THR A 130 -14.17 18.86 -37.77
N LYS A 131 -12.90 19.14 -38.07
CA LYS A 131 -11.74 18.44 -37.52
C LYS A 131 -11.22 19.20 -36.31
N TYR A 132 -10.77 18.49 -35.29
CA TYR A 132 -10.15 19.10 -34.11
C TYR A 132 -8.68 18.70 -34.04
N LYS A 133 -7.82 19.66 -33.72
CA LYS A 133 -6.38 19.45 -33.54
C LYS A 133 -6.01 19.79 -32.11
N PHE A 134 -5.39 18.86 -31.40
CA PHE A 134 -4.99 19.08 -30.00
C PHE A 134 -3.51 19.46 -29.92
N VAL A 135 -3.19 20.50 -29.14
CA VAL A 135 -1.81 20.98 -28.96
C VAL A 135 -1.51 21.17 -27.49
N ILE A 136 -0.51 20.45 -26.96
CA ILE A 136 0.01 20.71 -25.62
C ILE A 136 0.93 21.94 -25.69
N THR A 137 0.67 22.94 -24.85
CA THR A 137 1.41 24.21 -24.88
C THR A 137 2.69 24.18 -24.05
N ASN A 138 2.81 23.24 -23.11
CA ASN A 138 4.02 23.10 -22.29
C ASN A 138 5.21 22.65 -23.13
N GLU A 139 6.31 23.41 -23.05
CA GLU A 139 7.56 23.07 -23.73
C GLU A 139 8.05 21.66 -23.34
N ASN A 140 8.70 20.99 -24.29
CA ASN A 140 9.28 19.65 -24.11
C ASN A 140 8.29 18.56 -23.66
N THR A 141 6.98 18.77 -23.84
CA THR A 141 5.92 17.82 -23.44
C THR A 141 5.13 17.37 -24.67
N SER A 142 4.69 16.11 -24.67
CA SER A 142 3.88 15.51 -25.74
C SER A 142 2.88 14.50 -25.15
N PHE A 143 1.85 14.12 -25.92
CA PHE A 143 0.87 13.12 -25.51
C PHE A 143 1.55 11.79 -25.12
N GLU A 144 2.55 11.36 -25.89
CA GLU A 144 3.35 10.16 -25.62
C GLU A 144 4.06 10.22 -24.26
N LYS A 145 4.70 11.35 -23.93
CA LYS A 145 5.37 11.53 -22.63
C LYS A 145 4.39 11.49 -21.45
N LEU A 146 3.15 11.90 -21.67
CA LEU A 146 2.10 11.88 -20.66
C LEU A 146 1.39 10.52 -20.58
N GLY A 147 1.67 9.59 -21.49
CA GLY A 147 0.95 8.32 -21.62
C GLY A 147 -0.50 8.49 -22.08
N ILE A 148 -0.82 9.61 -22.73
CA ILE A 148 -2.16 9.94 -23.23
C ILE A 148 -2.21 9.64 -24.73
N LYS A 149 -3.29 9.00 -25.20
CA LYS A 149 -3.53 8.80 -26.62
C LYS A 149 -4.42 9.92 -27.16
N GLU A 150 -4.00 10.56 -28.24
CA GLU A 150 -4.80 11.61 -28.89
C GLU A 150 -6.12 11.06 -29.46
N GLU A 151 -6.13 9.81 -29.90
CA GLU A 151 -7.33 9.07 -30.35
C GLU A 151 -8.46 9.10 -29.32
N ASP A 152 -8.11 9.04 -28.03
CA ASP A 152 -9.08 9.08 -26.95
C ASP A 152 -9.74 10.46 -26.88
N LEU A 153 -8.98 11.53 -27.09
CA LEU A 153 -9.50 12.90 -27.17
C LEU A 153 -10.46 13.08 -28.34
N GLN A 154 -10.09 12.56 -29.52
CA GLN A 154 -10.93 12.61 -30.72
C GLN A 154 -12.26 11.87 -30.50
N LEU A 155 -12.20 10.69 -29.88
CA LEU A 155 -13.37 9.88 -29.58
C LEU A 155 -14.34 10.62 -28.64
N LEU A 156 -13.81 11.27 -27.60
CA LEU A 156 -14.62 11.97 -26.60
C LEU A 156 -15.44 13.13 -27.16
N ILE A 157 -14.96 13.76 -28.21
CA ILE A 157 -15.63 14.89 -28.84
C ILE A 157 -16.24 14.54 -30.21
N SER A 158 -16.30 13.25 -30.54
CA SER A 158 -16.76 12.77 -31.86
C SER A 158 -18.15 13.26 -32.24
N GLU A 159 -19.08 13.39 -31.29
CA GLU A 159 -20.41 13.97 -31.54
C GLU A 159 -20.33 15.41 -32.05
N PHE A 160 -19.38 16.21 -31.53
CA PHE A 160 -19.16 17.59 -31.95
C PHE A 160 -18.51 17.70 -33.33
N SER A 161 -17.86 16.64 -33.82
CA SER A 161 -17.27 16.57 -35.16
C SER A 161 -18.29 16.34 -36.26
N THR A 162 -19.51 15.90 -35.92
CA THR A 162 -20.58 15.54 -36.86
C THR A 162 -21.65 16.63 -37.04
N ARG A 163 -21.49 17.77 -36.35
CA ARG A 163 -22.40 18.92 -36.44
C ARG A 163 -21.64 20.23 -36.67
N LYS A 164 -22.33 21.28 -37.12
CA LYS A 164 -21.76 22.63 -37.11
C LYS A 164 -21.58 23.07 -35.66
N PHE A 165 -20.37 23.45 -35.29
CA PHE A 165 -20.07 23.91 -33.94
C PHE A 165 -20.62 25.31 -33.68
N SER A 166 -20.99 25.56 -32.43
CA SER A 166 -21.33 26.86 -31.85
C SER A 166 -20.25 27.31 -30.86
N LEU A 167 -20.30 28.57 -30.40
CA LEU A 167 -19.38 29.04 -29.37
C LEU A 167 -19.50 28.22 -28.07
N GLN A 168 -20.70 27.79 -27.72
CA GLN A 168 -20.94 26.93 -26.55
C GLN A 168 -20.27 25.56 -26.74
N ASP A 169 -20.34 24.99 -27.95
CA ASP A 169 -19.68 23.71 -28.24
C ASP A 169 -18.17 23.77 -28.03
N LEU A 170 -17.53 24.88 -28.41
CA LEU A 170 -16.09 25.07 -28.20
C LEU A 170 -15.72 25.11 -26.71
N GLN A 171 -16.58 25.72 -25.88
CA GLN A 171 -16.41 25.71 -24.43
C GLN A 171 -16.62 24.32 -23.84
N ASP A 172 -17.65 23.61 -24.29
CA ASP A 172 -17.96 22.25 -23.82
C ASP A 172 -16.83 21.28 -24.18
N ILE A 173 -16.33 21.34 -25.41
CA ILE A 173 -15.15 20.59 -25.87
C ILE A 173 -13.94 20.90 -25.00
N SER A 174 -13.65 22.18 -24.76
CA SER A 174 -12.51 22.58 -23.92
C SER A 174 -12.65 22.02 -22.49
N ASN A 175 -13.84 22.08 -21.90
CA ASN A 175 -14.10 21.52 -20.58
C ASN A 175 -13.94 20.00 -20.54
N ILE A 176 -14.44 19.28 -21.56
CA ILE A 176 -14.31 17.82 -21.67
C ILE A 176 -12.84 17.41 -21.75
N ILE A 177 -12.06 18.10 -22.58
CA ILE A 177 -10.63 17.83 -22.75
C ILE A 177 -9.86 18.16 -21.47
N ALA A 178 -10.10 19.33 -20.85
CA ALA A 178 -9.47 19.68 -19.58
C ALA A 178 -9.75 18.61 -18.51
N TYR A 179 -11.03 18.21 -18.37
CA TYR A 179 -11.45 17.20 -17.42
C TYR A 179 -10.76 15.86 -17.65
N TYR A 180 -10.62 15.43 -18.91
CA TYR A 180 -9.90 14.20 -19.26
C TYR A 180 -8.46 14.20 -18.73
N PHE A 181 -7.74 15.31 -18.87
CA PHE A 181 -6.39 15.42 -18.32
C PHE A 181 -6.38 15.44 -16.78
N GLN A 182 -7.36 16.11 -16.16
CA GLN A 182 -7.51 16.18 -14.71
C GLN A 182 -7.70 14.80 -14.08
N VAL A 183 -8.64 14.00 -14.60
CA VAL A 183 -8.88 12.63 -14.10
C VAL A 183 -7.78 11.65 -14.47
N ASN A 184 -6.91 12.00 -15.44
CA ASN A 184 -5.72 11.24 -15.79
C ASN A 184 -4.43 11.74 -15.11
N GLY A 185 -4.57 12.50 -14.02
CA GLY A 185 -3.46 12.79 -13.10
C GLY A 185 -2.82 14.16 -13.27
N TYR A 186 -3.42 15.06 -14.06
CA TYR A 186 -2.98 16.45 -14.25
C TYR A 186 -4.04 17.42 -13.73
N PRO A 187 -4.20 17.57 -12.40
CA PRO A 187 -5.35 18.25 -11.79
C PRO A 187 -5.44 19.75 -12.14
N ALA A 188 -4.33 20.37 -12.56
CA ALA A 188 -4.28 21.77 -12.99
C ALA A 188 -4.30 21.92 -14.53
N ALA A 189 -4.73 20.90 -15.26
CA ALA A 189 -4.87 20.99 -16.70
C ALA A 189 -6.06 21.88 -17.09
N THR A 190 -5.83 22.74 -18.08
CA THR A 190 -6.84 23.57 -18.73
C THR A 190 -6.78 23.35 -20.23
N ALA A 191 -7.90 23.50 -20.91
CA ALA A 191 -7.94 23.53 -22.36
C ALA A 191 -8.72 24.75 -22.83
N TYR A 192 -8.30 25.31 -23.97
CA TYR A 192 -8.90 26.51 -24.54
C TYR A 192 -8.68 26.56 -26.04
N VAL A 193 -9.56 27.29 -26.73
CA VAL A 193 -9.45 27.55 -28.16
C VAL A 193 -8.68 28.87 -28.35
N PRO A 194 -7.46 28.86 -28.90
CA PRO A 194 -6.73 30.10 -29.17
C PRO A 194 -7.39 30.90 -30.28
N GLN A 195 -7.05 32.19 -30.38
CA GLN A 195 -7.43 33.02 -31.53
C GLN A 195 -6.88 32.39 -32.81
N GLN A 196 -7.77 32.04 -33.74
CA GLN A 196 -7.44 31.39 -35.00
C GLN A 196 -8.50 31.69 -36.07
N GLU A 197 -8.16 31.47 -37.32
CA GLU A 197 -9.12 31.43 -38.42
C GLU A 197 -9.72 30.03 -38.53
N PHE A 198 -11.04 29.94 -38.65
CA PHE A 198 -11.76 28.68 -38.71
C PHE A 198 -11.88 28.22 -40.17
N GLU A 199 -10.83 27.57 -40.68
CA GLU A 199 -10.83 26.92 -41.99
C GLU A 199 -11.24 25.44 -41.86
N ASP A 200 -10.29 24.51 -42.00
CA ASP A 200 -10.55 23.06 -42.07
C ASP A 200 -10.51 22.36 -40.70
N SER A 201 -9.96 23.01 -39.67
CA SER A 201 -9.85 22.44 -38.34
C SER A 201 -9.88 23.49 -37.24
N VAL A 202 -10.37 23.10 -36.06
CA VAL A 202 -10.31 23.89 -34.84
C VAL A 202 -9.16 23.37 -33.97
N GLN A 203 -8.18 24.23 -33.71
CA GLN A 203 -7.12 23.95 -32.75
C GLN A 203 -7.63 24.13 -31.32
N ILE A 204 -7.32 23.18 -30.45
CA ILE A 204 -7.57 23.23 -29.01
C ILE A 204 -6.22 23.11 -28.31
N ASN A 205 -5.85 24.16 -27.58
CA ASN A 205 -4.64 24.18 -26.78
C ASN A 205 -4.93 23.55 -25.41
N ILE A 206 -4.00 22.75 -24.93
CA ILE A 206 -4.01 22.14 -23.60
C ILE A 206 -2.80 22.68 -22.84
N ALA A 207 -3.06 23.40 -21.75
CA ALA A 207 -2.03 23.91 -20.86
C ALA A 207 -2.08 23.13 -19.54
N LEU A 208 -0.96 22.51 -19.19
CA LEU A 208 -0.77 21.80 -17.93
C LEU A 208 -0.14 22.76 -16.92
N GLY A 209 -0.78 22.92 -15.76
CA GLY A 209 -0.23 23.75 -14.69
C GLY A 209 1.17 23.28 -14.27
N THR A 210 2.07 24.23 -14.04
CA THR A 210 3.39 23.98 -13.47
C THR A 210 3.43 24.41 -12.01
N LEU A 211 4.26 23.76 -11.19
CA LEU A 211 4.37 24.10 -9.78
C LEU A 211 4.99 25.50 -9.60
N GLY A 212 4.23 26.42 -9.01
CA GLY A 212 4.71 27.77 -8.64
C GLY A 212 5.51 27.74 -7.34
N LYS A 213 4.82 27.50 -6.20
CA LYS A 213 5.43 27.27 -4.89
C LYS A 213 4.57 26.39 -3.99
N TYR A 214 5.16 25.92 -2.90
CA TYR A 214 4.40 25.40 -1.76
C TYR A 214 4.01 26.52 -0.82
N ILE A 215 2.79 26.45 -0.28
CA ILE A 215 2.28 27.35 0.75
C ILE A 215 1.89 26.51 1.95
N VAL A 216 2.71 26.55 3.00
CA VAL A 216 2.45 25.83 4.25
C VAL A 216 1.58 26.69 5.16
N LYS A 217 0.41 26.17 5.52
CA LYS A 217 -0.49 26.74 6.55
C LYS A 217 -0.40 25.88 7.81
N ASN A 218 0.58 26.17 8.65
CA ASN A 218 0.83 25.40 9.87
C ASN A 218 -0.07 25.87 11.03
N LYS A 219 -0.92 24.97 11.54
CA LYS A 219 -1.76 25.17 12.73
C LYS A 219 -1.27 24.36 13.93
N THR A 220 -0.07 23.80 13.86
CA THR A 220 0.54 22.95 14.89
C THR A 220 1.59 23.69 15.70
N THR A 221 2.15 23.04 16.71
CA THR A 221 3.29 23.57 17.48
C THR A 221 4.63 23.26 16.82
N ILE A 222 4.64 22.43 15.77
CA ILE A 222 5.87 22.06 15.04
C ILE A 222 6.44 23.30 14.35
N LYS A 223 7.76 23.45 14.36
CA LYS A 223 8.40 24.59 13.67
C LYS A 223 8.33 24.42 12.15
N ASP A 224 7.99 25.49 11.44
CA ASP A 224 7.77 25.48 9.98
C ASP A 224 8.93 24.86 9.19
N HIS A 225 10.17 25.15 9.57
CA HIS A 225 11.35 24.59 8.91
C HIS A 225 11.34 23.05 8.83
N PHE A 226 10.82 22.35 9.85
CA PHE A 226 10.73 20.88 9.80
C PHE A 226 9.71 20.40 8.78
N ILE A 227 8.60 21.12 8.63
CA ILE A 227 7.57 20.85 7.61
C ILE A 227 8.13 21.16 6.22
N GLU A 228 8.71 22.34 6.04
CA GLU A 228 9.31 22.79 4.78
C GLU A 228 10.45 21.86 4.33
N SER A 229 11.23 21.30 5.25
CA SER A 229 12.31 20.36 4.93
C SER A 229 11.84 19.06 4.25
N LYS A 230 10.54 18.76 4.30
CA LYS A 230 9.92 17.62 3.61
C LYS A 230 9.68 17.89 2.13
N LEU A 231 9.49 19.17 1.80
CA LEU A 231 9.04 19.62 0.49
C LEU A 231 10.22 19.74 -0.47
N ASN A 232 10.04 19.25 -1.69
CA ASN A 232 11.07 19.29 -2.71
C ASN A 232 10.93 20.58 -3.52
N GLU A 233 11.68 21.63 -3.19
CA GLU A 233 11.65 22.88 -3.97
C GLU A 233 12.26 22.73 -5.37
N ARG A 234 13.06 21.67 -5.63
CA ARG A 234 13.74 21.45 -6.92
C ARG A 234 12.79 21.07 -8.07
N ILE A 235 11.52 20.85 -7.76
CA ILE A 235 10.48 20.54 -8.75
C ILE A 235 9.63 21.75 -9.13
N LYS A 236 9.95 22.95 -8.61
CA LYS A 236 9.37 24.21 -9.10
C LYS A 236 9.52 24.33 -10.62
N GLY A 237 8.47 24.82 -11.27
CA GLY A 237 8.37 24.97 -12.73
C GLY A 237 8.09 23.65 -13.48
N LYS A 238 8.08 22.50 -12.82
CA LYS A 238 7.67 21.23 -13.45
C LYS A 238 6.15 21.12 -13.50
N ILE A 239 5.64 20.40 -14.50
CA ILE A 239 4.22 20.08 -14.62
C ILE A 239 3.75 19.39 -13.34
N ILE A 240 2.68 19.92 -12.76
CA ILE A 240 2.08 19.37 -11.56
C ILE A 240 1.26 18.13 -11.91
N SER A 241 1.44 17.07 -11.14
CA SER A 241 0.66 15.84 -11.26
C SER A 241 0.14 15.42 -9.89
N THR A 242 -0.94 14.65 -9.88
CA THR A 242 -1.52 14.11 -8.64
C THR A 242 -0.47 13.36 -7.82
N LYS A 243 0.35 12.52 -8.46
CA LYS A 243 1.42 11.76 -7.78
C LYS A 243 2.44 12.66 -7.09
N LEU A 244 2.80 13.78 -7.71
CA LEU A 244 3.79 14.72 -7.18
C LEU A 244 3.22 15.51 -5.99
N ILE A 245 1.95 15.90 -6.06
CA ILE A 245 1.25 16.56 -4.96
C ILE A 245 1.11 15.59 -3.78
N GLU A 246 0.59 14.39 -4.03
CA GLU A 246 0.43 13.34 -3.02
C GLU A 246 1.76 13.01 -2.33
N ASP A 247 2.84 12.85 -3.09
CA ASP A 247 4.16 12.58 -2.53
C ASP A 247 4.64 13.66 -1.56
N SER A 248 4.45 14.94 -1.92
CA SER A 248 4.84 16.06 -1.06
C SER A 248 3.98 16.12 0.21
N VAL A 249 2.67 15.96 0.05
CA VAL A 249 1.69 16.06 1.14
C VAL A 249 1.83 14.88 2.10
N TYR A 250 2.00 13.66 1.59
CA TYR A 250 2.20 12.48 2.41
C TYR A 250 3.55 12.47 3.11
N LYS A 251 4.62 12.99 2.50
CA LYS A 251 5.92 13.16 3.20
C LYS A 251 5.84 14.13 4.38
N VAL A 252 5.00 15.16 4.31
CA VAL A 252 4.68 15.99 5.49
C VAL A 252 3.83 15.19 6.49
N ASN A 253 2.85 14.43 6.01
CA ASN A 253 1.99 13.61 6.85
C ASN A 253 2.75 12.50 7.61
N GLU A 254 3.96 12.12 7.17
CA GLU A 254 4.83 11.19 7.90
C GLU A 254 5.32 11.73 9.25
N MET A 255 5.26 13.04 9.48
CA MET A 255 5.60 13.65 10.79
C MET A 255 4.57 13.24 11.84
N TYR A 256 4.98 13.06 13.09
CA TYR A 256 4.08 12.59 14.16
C TYR A 256 3.28 13.72 14.79
N GLY A 257 2.03 13.45 15.16
CA GLY A 257 1.14 14.47 15.76
C GLY A 257 0.55 15.49 14.78
N VAL A 258 0.58 15.19 13.48
CA VAL A 258 -0.06 16.01 12.44
C VAL A 258 -0.97 15.20 11.52
N GLN A 259 -1.92 15.91 10.93
CA GLN A 259 -2.66 15.52 9.74
C GLN A 259 -2.49 16.63 8.68
N THR A 260 -2.44 16.24 7.40
CA THR A 260 -2.27 17.20 6.30
C THR A 260 -3.46 17.24 5.36
N LEU A 261 -3.85 18.44 4.94
CA LEU A 261 -4.81 18.69 3.88
C LEU A 261 -4.12 19.43 2.75
N ALA A 262 -4.44 19.08 1.51
CA ALA A 262 -3.85 19.69 0.33
C ALA A 262 -4.92 20.35 -0.54
N GLY A 263 -4.57 21.47 -1.14
CA GLY A 263 -5.37 22.16 -2.14
C GLY A 263 -4.50 22.82 -3.19
N LEU A 264 -5.11 23.18 -4.30
CA LEU A 264 -4.47 23.92 -5.39
C LEU A 264 -5.06 25.31 -5.48
N GLN A 265 -4.22 26.30 -5.78
CA GLN A 265 -4.65 27.66 -6.11
C GLN A 265 -3.84 28.21 -7.27
N ALA A 266 -4.33 29.27 -7.92
CA ALA A 266 -3.57 29.95 -8.97
C ALA A 266 -2.23 30.47 -8.43
N GLY A 267 -1.17 30.27 -9.21
CA GLY A 267 0.17 30.77 -8.90
C GLY A 267 0.35 32.24 -9.24
N GLU A 268 1.57 32.74 -9.06
CA GLU A 268 1.93 34.14 -9.33
C GLU A 268 1.99 34.43 -10.84
N ASN A 269 2.53 33.49 -11.63
CA ASN A 269 2.60 33.61 -13.08
C ASN A 269 1.52 32.80 -13.81
N VAL A 270 1.19 33.21 -15.03
CA VAL A 270 0.25 32.47 -15.89
C VAL A 270 0.78 31.06 -16.15
N GLY A 271 -0.06 30.06 -15.93
CA GLY A 271 0.30 28.65 -16.06
C GLY A 271 0.92 28.04 -14.81
N GLU A 272 1.24 28.84 -13.79
CA GLU A 272 1.68 28.33 -12.49
C GLU A 272 0.49 28.00 -11.57
N THR A 273 0.68 26.99 -10.72
CA THR A 273 -0.26 26.55 -9.70
C THR A 273 0.50 26.36 -8.39
N ASP A 274 0.00 26.97 -7.33
CA ASP A 274 0.56 26.81 -5.99
C ASP A 274 -0.12 25.66 -5.25
N VAL A 275 0.68 24.89 -4.51
CA VAL A 275 0.19 23.80 -3.66
C VAL A 275 0.08 24.30 -2.23
N VAL A 276 -1.16 24.39 -1.73
CA VAL A 276 -1.44 24.79 -0.35
C VAL A 276 -1.51 23.55 0.51
N ILE A 277 -0.61 23.45 1.49
CA ILE A 277 -0.55 22.35 2.45
C ILE A 277 -0.94 22.90 3.81
N GLU A 278 -2.13 22.54 4.28
CA GLU A 278 -2.59 22.85 5.63
C GLU A 278 -2.21 21.71 6.57
N VAL A 279 -1.49 22.05 7.64
CA VAL A 279 -1.01 21.09 8.63
C VAL A 279 -1.75 21.35 9.94
N VAL A 280 -2.54 20.38 10.39
CA VAL A 280 -3.38 20.49 11.60
C VAL A 280 -2.91 19.52 12.68
N PRO A 281 -3.09 19.85 13.98
CA PRO A 281 -2.69 18.96 15.07
C PRO A 281 -3.48 17.65 15.04
N ASP A 282 -2.79 16.55 15.36
CA ASP A 282 -3.37 15.23 15.63
C ASP A 282 -3.20 14.86 17.12
N THR A 283 -3.55 13.63 17.50
CA THR A 283 -3.35 13.11 18.85
C THR A 283 -1.90 13.33 19.34
N LYS A 284 -1.75 13.78 20.58
CA LYS A 284 -0.44 14.06 21.19
C LYS A 284 0.18 12.85 21.88
N ALA A 285 -0.66 11.94 22.34
CA ALA A 285 -0.24 10.72 22.99
C ALA A 285 -1.22 9.60 22.64
N ASN A 286 -0.73 8.36 22.77
CA ASN A 286 -1.52 7.16 22.66
C ASN A 286 -1.01 6.16 23.70
N VAL A 287 -1.91 5.56 24.47
CA VAL A 287 -1.54 4.51 25.43
C VAL A 287 -2.34 3.25 25.15
N LEU A 288 -1.68 2.10 25.15
CA LEU A 288 -2.31 0.79 25.10
C LEU A 288 -1.96 0.03 26.37
N LEU A 289 -2.98 -0.40 27.12
CA LEU A 289 -2.86 -1.43 28.15
C LEU A 289 -3.37 -2.73 27.57
N TYR A 290 -2.65 -3.84 27.74
CA TYR A 290 -3.08 -5.14 27.23
C TYR A 290 -2.75 -6.28 28.18
N ALA A 291 -3.48 -7.38 28.02
CA ALA A 291 -3.17 -8.67 28.60
C ALA A 291 -3.49 -9.78 27.60
N ASP A 292 -2.68 -10.83 27.60
CA ASP A 292 -2.84 -11.99 26.72
C ASP A 292 -2.29 -13.26 27.37
N ASN A 293 -2.56 -14.41 26.76
CA ASN A 293 -1.94 -15.69 27.12
C ASN A 293 -0.95 -16.19 26.05
N TYR A 294 -0.21 -15.28 25.43
CA TYR A 294 0.63 -15.61 24.27
C TYR A 294 2.01 -16.09 24.67
N GLY A 295 2.31 -16.21 25.96
CA GLY A 295 3.57 -16.76 26.43
C GLY A 295 3.67 -18.27 26.23
N ILE A 296 4.70 -18.84 26.85
CA ILE A 296 4.90 -20.30 26.96
C ILE A 296 4.90 -20.65 28.45
N GLU A 297 4.43 -21.85 28.79
CA GLU A 297 4.27 -22.28 30.19
C GLU A 297 5.54 -22.06 31.01
N SER A 298 6.69 -22.46 30.48
CA SER A 298 7.97 -22.34 31.18
C SER A 298 8.41 -20.89 31.43
N ALA A 299 8.01 -19.90 30.61
CA ALA A 299 8.42 -18.50 30.77
C ALA A 299 7.26 -17.59 31.19
N GLY A 300 6.12 -18.18 31.55
CA GLY A 300 4.87 -17.50 31.87
C GLY A 300 4.00 -17.32 30.64
N ASP A 301 2.89 -18.06 30.63
CA ASP A 301 1.91 -18.09 29.56
C ASP A 301 1.03 -16.83 29.56
N ILE A 302 0.73 -16.25 30.72
CA ILE A 302 -0.07 -15.04 30.88
C ILE A 302 0.84 -13.81 30.92
N ARG A 303 0.57 -12.83 30.05
CA ARG A 303 1.36 -11.60 29.92
C ARG A 303 0.45 -10.39 30.07
N ALA A 304 0.99 -9.33 30.65
CA ALA A 304 0.36 -8.01 30.70
C ALA A 304 1.38 -6.93 30.37
N GLY A 305 0.95 -5.89 29.68
CA GLY A 305 1.84 -4.83 29.25
C GLY A 305 1.19 -3.49 29.01
N ILE A 306 2.05 -2.48 28.86
CA ILE A 306 1.72 -1.12 28.51
C ILE A 306 2.63 -0.65 27.37
N SER A 307 2.04 0.04 26.40
CA SER A 307 2.76 0.75 25.34
C SER A 307 2.30 2.20 25.31
N MET A 308 3.24 3.14 25.27
CA MET A 308 3.00 4.59 25.32
C MET A 308 3.73 5.27 24.16
N GLY A 309 2.98 5.99 23.34
CA GLY A 309 3.49 6.83 22.27
C GLY A 309 3.26 8.30 22.57
N PHE A 310 4.24 9.15 22.28
CA PHE A 310 4.12 10.60 22.38
C PHE A 310 4.59 11.27 21.09
N ASN A 311 3.73 12.14 20.56
CA ASN A 311 3.91 12.81 19.29
C ASN A 311 4.37 14.26 19.48
N SER A 312 5.40 14.65 18.74
CA SER A 312 5.91 16.03 18.61
C SER A 312 6.24 16.74 19.92
N ILE A 313 6.83 16.05 20.91
CA ILE A 313 7.22 16.68 22.19
C ILE A 313 8.22 17.82 21.95
N LEU A 314 9.20 17.63 21.05
CA LEU A 314 10.20 18.66 20.76
C LEU A 314 9.78 19.62 19.64
N ASN A 315 8.51 19.59 19.23
CA ASN A 315 7.96 20.45 18.17
C ASN A 315 8.71 20.31 16.84
N MET A 316 9.16 19.09 16.51
CA MET A 316 9.86 18.79 15.27
C MET A 316 9.23 17.66 14.45
N GLY A 317 8.00 17.27 14.78
CA GLY A 317 7.36 16.13 14.14
C GLY A 317 7.85 14.79 14.66
N ASP A 318 8.57 14.75 15.78
CA ASP A 318 9.24 13.61 16.41
C ASP A 318 8.29 12.64 17.14
N TYR A 319 8.75 11.42 17.44
CA TYR A 319 7.99 10.41 18.18
C TYR A 319 8.81 9.73 19.26
N TYR A 320 8.19 9.53 20.42
CA TYR A 320 8.75 8.73 21.51
C TYR A 320 7.87 7.53 21.77
N ASN A 321 8.46 6.35 21.87
CA ASN A 321 7.76 5.12 22.20
C ASN A 321 8.39 4.49 23.42
N PHE A 322 7.56 4.02 24.36
CA PHE A 322 7.97 3.24 25.51
C PHE A 322 7.07 2.03 25.62
N TYR A 323 7.62 0.88 25.98
CA TYR A 323 6.82 -0.29 26.32
C TYR A 323 7.40 -1.03 27.52
N LEU A 324 6.52 -1.71 28.24
CA LEU A 324 6.84 -2.60 29.36
C LEU A 324 5.84 -3.76 29.34
N GLN A 325 6.33 -4.97 29.47
CA GLN A 325 5.53 -6.19 29.57
C GLN A 325 6.12 -7.07 30.68
N SER A 326 5.24 -7.76 31.40
CA SER A 326 5.61 -8.79 32.36
C SER A 326 4.73 -10.04 32.18
N SER A 327 5.27 -11.23 32.47
CA SER A 327 4.52 -12.48 32.55
C SER A 327 4.25 -12.93 34.00
N ASN A 328 3.38 -13.92 34.17
CA ASN A 328 3.14 -14.60 35.44
C ASN A 328 4.34 -15.40 35.98
N GLU A 329 5.38 -15.63 35.18
CA GLU A 329 6.68 -16.20 35.62
C GLU A 329 7.79 -15.14 35.66
N ASN A 330 7.42 -13.87 35.87
CA ASN A 330 8.35 -12.74 35.98
C ASN A 330 9.29 -12.56 34.77
N GLN A 331 8.92 -13.06 33.58
CA GLN A 331 9.56 -12.61 32.36
C GLN A 331 9.25 -11.13 32.19
N ILE A 332 10.26 -10.28 32.01
CA ILE A 332 10.08 -8.83 31.88
C ILE A 332 10.74 -8.37 30.59
N ASN A 333 10.02 -7.60 29.79
CA ASN A 333 10.54 -6.96 28.58
C ASN A 333 10.18 -5.48 28.59
N TYR A 334 11.14 -4.60 28.32
CA TYR A 334 10.88 -3.17 28.20
C TYR A 334 11.84 -2.51 27.23
N GLY A 335 11.43 -1.36 26.71
CA GLY A 335 12.26 -0.61 25.79
C GLY A 335 11.74 0.78 25.51
N ALA A 336 12.59 1.55 24.84
CA ALA A 336 12.28 2.89 24.39
C ALA A 336 12.86 3.13 23.00
N SER A 337 12.17 3.94 22.20
CA SER A 337 12.69 4.46 20.95
C SER A 337 12.32 5.93 20.77
N TYR A 338 13.14 6.63 19.99
CA TYR A 338 12.94 8.02 19.64
C TYR A 338 13.13 8.20 18.14
N THR A 339 12.11 8.66 17.43
CA THR A 339 12.16 8.92 15.99
C THR A 339 12.22 10.43 15.73
N PHE A 340 13.18 10.85 14.92
CA PHE A 340 13.28 12.21 14.41
C PHE A 340 13.62 12.21 12.92
N PHE A 341 13.67 13.40 12.31
CA PHE A 341 13.82 13.54 10.88
C PHE A 341 14.98 14.44 10.47
N LEU A 342 15.68 14.06 9.41
CA LEU A 342 16.58 14.91 8.64
C LEU A 342 16.05 15.03 7.21
N GLY A 343 15.33 16.11 6.93
CA GLY A 343 14.49 16.19 5.72
C GLY A 343 13.49 15.03 5.70
N ASN A 344 13.52 14.22 4.66
CA ASN A 344 12.65 13.03 4.53
C ASN A 344 13.20 11.76 5.19
N LEU A 345 14.46 11.73 5.63
CA LEU A 345 15.04 10.58 6.32
C LEU A 345 14.50 10.47 7.75
N LYS A 346 13.87 9.35 8.08
CA LYS A 346 13.53 8.94 9.46
C LYS A 346 14.74 8.28 10.11
N ILE A 347 15.04 8.66 11.34
CA ILE A 347 16.11 8.08 12.16
C ILE A 347 15.50 7.70 13.51
N THR A 348 15.65 6.43 13.91
CA THR A 348 15.05 5.87 15.13
C THR A 348 16.10 5.11 15.96
N PRO A 349 16.86 5.79 16.84
CA PRO A 349 17.55 5.11 17.93
C PRO A 349 16.58 4.38 18.86
N SER A 350 16.98 3.19 19.34
CA SER A 350 16.20 2.35 20.24
C SER A 350 17.08 1.60 21.24
N ILE A 351 16.50 1.31 22.40
CA ILE A 351 17.05 0.42 23.41
C ILE A 351 15.96 -0.53 23.91
N SER A 352 16.31 -1.79 24.14
CA SER A 352 15.42 -2.76 24.79
C SER A 352 16.20 -3.67 25.73
N GLN A 353 15.50 -4.16 26.75
CA GLN A 353 15.98 -5.12 27.72
C GLN A 353 14.90 -6.19 27.92
N GLY A 354 15.32 -7.45 27.94
CA GLY A 354 14.52 -8.59 28.35
C GLY A 354 15.20 -9.38 29.45
N SER A 355 14.42 -10.03 30.30
CA SER A 355 14.86 -11.07 31.23
C SER A 355 13.83 -12.18 31.34
N TYR A 356 14.27 -13.41 31.51
CA TYR A 356 13.42 -14.56 31.77
C TYR A 356 14.04 -15.46 32.85
N SER A 357 13.19 -16.22 33.53
CA SER A 357 13.55 -17.40 34.31
C SER A 357 12.56 -18.49 33.91
N LEU A 358 13.04 -19.71 33.70
CA LEU A 358 12.17 -20.82 33.35
C LEU A 358 11.64 -21.50 34.61
N GLY A 359 10.31 -21.55 34.74
CA GLY A 359 9.58 -22.28 35.76
C GLY A 359 9.19 -23.69 35.32
N GLY A 360 8.28 -24.31 36.08
CA GLY A 360 7.77 -25.66 35.81
C GLY A 360 8.87 -26.73 35.86
N ASP A 361 8.90 -27.61 34.86
CA ASP A 361 9.87 -28.70 34.76
C ASP A 361 11.34 -28.23 34.70
N TYR A 362 11.57 -26.95 34.38
CA TYR A 362 12.90 -26.33 34.30
C TYR A 362 13.32 -25.59 35.58
N GLU A 363 12.42 -25.44 36.56
CA GLU A 363 12.70 -24.67 37.79
C GLU A 363 13.92 -25.23 38.53
N GLY A 364 14.03 -26.56 38.65
CA GLY A 364 15.17 -27.24 39.28
C GLY A 364 16.49 -27.13 38.51
N LEU A 365 16.45 -26.69 37.24
CA LEU A 365 17.63 -26.46 36.40
C LEU A 365 18.11 -25.00 36.45
N GLY A 366 17.39 -24.09 37.10
CA GLY A 366 17.81 -22.70 37.27
C GLY A 366 18.11 -21.98 35.96
N PHE A 367 17.35 -22.28 34.89
CA PHE A 367 17.55 -21.61 33.61
C PHE A 367 17.01 -20.19 33.66
N SER A 368 17.87 -19.22 33.42
CA SER A 368 17.48 -17.82 33.31
C SER A 368 18.32 -17.13 32.25
N GLY A 369 17.91 -15.95 31.82
CA GLY A 369 18.71 -15.19 30.88
C GLY A 369 18.27 -13.75 30.73
N THR A 370 19.16 -12.96 30.14
CA THR A 370 18.94 -11.55 29.86
C THR A 370 19.32 -11.22 28.43
N SER A 371 18.61 -10.26 27.84
CA SER A 371 18.97 -9.68 26.55
C SER A 371 18.94 -8.16 26.65
N ARG A 372 19.91 -7.51 26.01
CA ARG A 372 19.95 -6.05 25.85
C ARG A 372 20.28 -5.72 24.42
N ASN A 373 19.46 -4.89 23.80
CA ASN A 373 19.67 -4.47 22.40
C ASN A 373 19.76 -2.95 22.31
N PHE A 374 20.75 -2.47 21.56
CA PHE A 374 20.88 -1.09 21.14
C PHE A 374 20.77 -1.04 19.62
N GLY A 375 19.89 -0.20 19.10
CA GLY A 375 19.59 -0.14 17.68
C GLY A 375 19.51 1.28 17.15
N ILE A 376 19.77 1.44 15.86
CA ILE A 376 19.36 2.61 15.09
C ILE A 376 18.78 2.13 13.77
N ASP A 377 17.54 2.53 13.50
CA ASP A 377 16.86 2.29 12.23
C ASP A 377 16.81 3.57 11.38
N PHE A 378 16.95 3.40 10.07
CA PHE A 378 16.86 4.45 9.07
C PHE A 378 15.78 4.09 8.05
N SER A 379 14.90 5.03 7.71
CA SER A 379 13.88 4.83 6.67
C SER A 379 13.72 6.08 5.81
N TYR A 380 13.86 5.93 4.50
CA TYR A 380 13.73 7.03 3.54
C TYR A 380 12.59 6.74 2.55
N PRO A 381 11.53 7.56 2.51
CA PRO A 381 10.46 7.42 1.54
C PRO A 381 10.95 7.87 0.16
N VAL A 382 11.16 6.90 -0.73
CA VAL A 382 11.51 7.18 -2.13
C VAL A 382 10.32 7.86 -2.80
N TRP A 383 9.13 7.27 -2.64
CA TRP A 383 7.85 7.90 -2.97
C TRP A 383 6.73 7.44 -2.04
N ILE A 384 5.72 8.29 -1.88
CA ILE A 384 4.47 7.96 -1.20
C ILE A 384 3.31 8.52 -2.04
N ASN A 385 2.32 7.71 -2.35
CA ASN A 385 1.10 8.16 -3.02
C ASN A 385 -0.07 7.27 -2.59
N THR A 386 -1.29 7.62 -2.99
CA THR A 386 -2.51 6.94 -2.53
C THR A 386 -2.51 5.44 -2.89
N ASN A 387 -1.86 5.09 -4.01
CA ASN A 387 -1.84 3.73 -4.54
C ASN A 387 -0.57 2.95 -4.21
N SER A 388 0.50 3.60 -3.74
CA SER A 388 1.77 2.93 -3.52
C SER A 388 2.74 3.76 -2.70
N SER A 389 3.59 3.05 -1.97
CA SER A 389 4.75 3.64 -1.31
C SER A 389 5.95 2.72 -1.48
N LEU A 390 7.15 3.32 -1.54
CA LEU A 390 8.41 2.60 -1.42
C LEU A 390 9.34 3.35 -0.48
N TYR A 391 9.89 2.60 0.45
CA TYR A 391 10.87 3.04 1.41
C TYR A 391 12.16 2.25 1.21
N LEU A 392 13.29 2.95 1.32
CA LEU A 392 14.57 2.32 1.55
C LEU A 392 14.83 2.28 3.05
N THR A 393 15.14 1.11 3.60
CA THR A 393 15.36 0.90 5.03
C THR A 393 16.77 0.40 5.30
N SER A 394 17.35 0.80 6.42
CA SER A 394 18.64 0.30 6.90
C SER A 394 18.63 0.24 8.42
N SER A 395 19.41 -0.66 9.01
CA SER A 395 19.53 -0.73 10.47
C SER A 395 20.91 -1.16 10.94
N ILE A 396 21.26 -0.78 12.17
CA ILE A 396 22.46 -1.24 12.87
C ILE A 396 22.07 -1.58 14.30
N TYR A 397 22.38 -2.80 14.74
CA TYR A 397 22.05 -3.31 16.06
C TYR A 397 23.26 -3.93 16.74
N HIS A 398 23.39 -3.67 18.04
CA HIS A 398 24.27 -4.37 18.96
C HIS A 398 23.41 -5.09 20.01
N LYS A 399 23.59 -6.40 20.13
CA LYS A 399 22.85 -7.26 21.07
C LYS A 399 23.83 -7.86 22.07
N ILE A 400 23.44 -7.92 23.33
CA ILE A 400 24.15 -8.57 24.41
C ILE A 400 23.19 -9.58 25.03
N LEU A 401 23.61 -10.83 25.12
CA LEU A 401 22.81 -11.92 25.69
C LEU A 401 23.64 -12.67 26.72
N SER A 402 22.99 -13.05 27.80
CA SER A 402 23.59 -13.84 28.88
C SER A 402 22.56 -14.87 29.32
N ASP A 403 22.91 -16.14 29.25
CA ASP A 403 22.07 -17.26 29.68
C ASP A 403 22.75 -17.98 30.85
N VAL A 404 22.01 -18.30 31.89
CA VAL A 404 22.48 -18.97 33.10
C VAL A 404 21.78 -20.32 33.22
N THR A 405 22.53 -21.33 33.66
CA THR A 405 22.04 -22.69 33.92
C THR A 405 22.60 -23.20 35.23
N LEU A 406 21.76 -23.87 36.03
CA LEU A 406 22.07 -24.41 37.35
C LEU A 406 22.64 -23.36 38.33
N ASP A 407 22.34 -22.08 38.12
CA ASP A 407 22.94 -20.93 38.82
C ASP A 407 24.49 -20.93 38.85
N LEU A 408 25.11 -21.68 37.93
CA LEU A 408 26.52 -22.03 37.97
C LEU A 408 27.22 -21.74 36.64
N LEU A 409 26.57 -22.08 35.54
CA LEU A 409 27.10 -21.94 34.20
C LEU A 409 26.47 -20.70 33.57
N THR A 410 27.29 -19.71 33.25
CA THR A 410 26.88 -18.50 32.51
C THR A 410 27.44 -18.55 31.11
N PHE A 411 26.61 -18.32 30.12
CA PHE A 411 26.95 -18.25 28.71
C PHE A 411 26.69 -16.84 28.18
N ASP A 412 27.75 -16.12 27.90
CA ASP A 412 27.69 -14.75 27.40
C ASP A 412 28.00 -14.70 25.90
N LYS A 413 27.17 -13.96 25.17
CA LYS A 413 27.39 -13.67 23.75
C LYS A 413 26.95 -12.27 23.39
N SER A 414 27.54 -11.75 22.32
CA SER A 414 27.09 -10.51 21.71
C SER A 414 26.97 -10.64 20.20
N SER A 415 26.17 -9.78 19.58
CA SER A 415 25.96 -9.78 18.13
C SER A 415 25.94 -8.34 17.61
N ASN A 416 26.66 -8.11 16.51
CA ASN A 416 26.59 -6.87 15.75
C ASN A 416 25.98 -7.16 14.39
N VAL A 417 24.88 -6.49 14.05
CA VAL A 417 24.12 -6.75 12.83
C VAL A 417 23.82 -5.44 12.12
N GLY A 418 24.26 -5.33 10.86
CA GLY A 418 23.83 -4.30 9.93
C GLY A 418 22.84 -4.85 8.92
N SER A 419 21.87 -4.06 8.50
CA SER A 419 20.91 -4.50 7.48
C SER A 419 20.55 -3.40 6.49
N MET A 420 20.14 -3.80 5.30
CA MET A 420 19.59 -2.91 4.27
C MET A 420 18.43 -3.62 3.58
N GLY A 421 17.41 -2.87 3.23
CA GLY A 421 16.18 -3.44 2.70
C GLY A 421 15.29 -2.40 2.05
N LEU A 422 14.16 -2.89 1.59
CA LEU A 422 13.07 -2.10 1.04
C LEU A 422 11.77 -2.56 1.70
N GLU A 423 10.85 -1.62 1.84
CA GLU A 423 9.49 -1.92 2.24
C GLU A 423 8.53 -0.98 1.54
N GLY A 424 7.28 -1.41 1.41
CA GLY A 424 6.32 -0.63 0.69
C GLY A 424 4.92 -1.20 0.74
N LEU A 425 4.04 -0.48 0.07
CA LEU A 425 2.64 -0.81 -0.04
C LEU A 425 2.21 -0.61 -1.49
N PHE A 426 1.25 -1.40 -1.95
CA PHE A 426 0.68 -1.35 -3.28
C PHE A 426 -0.84 -1.61 -3.24
N ARG A 427 -1.62 -0.67 -3.77
CA ARG A 427 -3.08 -0.69 -3.93
C ARG A 427 -3.50 -0.49 -5.38
N GLY A 428 -2.67 -0.92 -6.34
CA GLY A 428 -2.96 -0.73 -7.78
C GLY A 428 -4.16 -1.54 -8.30
N PHE A 429 -4.74 -2.41 -7.47
CA PHE A 429 -5.98 -3.12 -7.75
C PHE A 429 -7.07 -2.65 -6.79
N GLU A 430 -8.30 -2.52 -7.30
CA GLU A 430 -9.46 -2.16 -6.50
C GLU A 430 -9.62 -3.12 -5.31
N ASN A 431 -9.98 -2.58 -4.14
CA ASN A 431 -10.18 -3.31 -2.89
C ASN A 431 -8.97 -4.08 -2.34
N ASN A 432 -7.77 -3.82 -2.86
CA ASN A 432 -6.55 -4.52 -2.47
C ASN A 432 -5.57 -3.63 -1.69
N THR A 433 -4.96 -4.18 -0.65
CA THR A 433 -3.76 -3.62 -0.02
C THR A 433 -2.71 -4.71 0.12
N LEU A 434 -1.63 -4.59 -0.65
CA LEU A 434 -0.45 -5.46 -0.56
C LEU A 434 0.68 -4.69 0.12
N SER A 435 1.17 -5.16 1.26
CA SER A 435 2.40 -4.66 1.87
C SER A 435 3.51 -5.68 1.69
N TYR A 436 4.72 -5.20 1.39
CA TYR A 436 5.87 -6.05 1.15
C TYR A 436 7.10 -5.47 1.84
N SER A 437 7.99 -6.35 2.28
CA SER A 437 9.32 -5.96 2.73
C SER A 437 10.35 -7.04 2.41
N ALA A 438 11.58 -6.61 2.16
CA ALA A 438 12.72 -7.49 1.97
C ALA A 438 13.97 -6.82 2.53
N LYS A 439 14.71 -7.55 3.36
CA LYS A 439 15.85 -7.04 4.11
C LYS A 439 16.98 -8.05 4.15
N ILE A 440 18.16 -7.64 3.73
CA ILE A 440 19.39 -8.42 3.85
C ILE A 440 20.14 -7.92 5.07
N SER A 441 20.50 -8.84 5.96
CA SER A 441 21.29 -8.57 7.16
C SER A 441 22.65 -9.26 7.05
N ILE A 442 23.69 -8.55 7.48
CA ILE A 442 25.04 -9.07 7.64
C ILE A 442 25.42 -8.81 9.09
N GLY A 443 25.85 -9.84 9.80
CA GLY A 443 26.21 -9.71 11.19
C GLY A 443 27.30 -10.66 11.61
N LYS A 444 27.77 -10.46 12.84
CA LYS A 444 28.72 -11.34 13.50
C LYS A 444 28.28 -11.58 14.93
N VAL A 445 28.16 -12.85 15.30
CA VAL A 445 27.96 -13.29 16.68
C VAL A 445 29.33 -13.59 17.30
N TYR A 446 29.53 -13.11 18.52
CA TYR A 446 30.76 -13.23 19.29
C TYR A 446 30.50 -14.15 20.48
N ASP A 447 31.42 -15.09 20.67
CA ASP A 447 31.54 -15.90 21.87
C ASP A 447 32.28 -15.07 22.92
N ASP A 448 31.53 -14.49 23.86
CA ASP A 448 32.07 -13.67 24.95
C ASP A 448 32.50 -14.55 26.14
N GLY A 449 32.05 -15.80 26.16
CA GLY A 449 32.59 -16.88 26.97
C GLY A 449 31.52 -17.66 27.71
N THR A 450 31.91 -18.85 28.16
CA THR A 450 31.19 -19.66 29.12
C THR A 450 31.97 -19.63 30.43
N THR A 451 31.34 -19.14 31.50
CA THR A 451 31.90 -19.12 32.85
C THR A 451 31.34 -20.28 33.66
N ILE A 452 32.23 -21.09 34.24
CA ILE A 452 31.88 -22.19 35.14
C ILE A 452 32.79 -22.09 36.37
N PHE A 453 32.21 -22.03 37.58
CA PHE A 453 32.96 -21.87 38.83
C PHE A 453 33.96 -20.70 38.84
N GLY A 454 33.70 -19.63 38.07
CA GLY A 454 34.56 -18.45 37.96
C GLY A 454 35.67 -18.53 36.90
N ASP A 455 35.82 -19.67 36.22
CA ASP A 455 36.72 -19.81 35.08
C ASP A 455 35.95 -19.61 33.77
N THR A 456 36.41 -18.66 32.95
CA THR A 456 35.79 -18.33 31.65
C THR A 456 36.56 -18.93 30.50
N SER A 457 35.89 -19.66 29.63
CA SER A 457 36.46 -20.23 28.40
C SER A 457 35.52 -20.04 27.21
N LYS A 458 36.05 -19.99 25.99
CA LYS A 458 35.21 -19.88 24.78
C LYS A 458 34.74 -21.27 24.36
N SER A 459 33.46 -21.43 24.07
CA SER A 459 32.92 -22.72 23.64
C SER A 459 33.32 -23.06 22.21
N GLY A 460 33.54 -22.03 21.36
CA GLY A 460 33.91 -22.20 19.96
C GLY A 460 32.81 -22.85 19.11
N GLY A 461 31.54 -22.76 19.55
CA GLY A 461 30.38 -23.29 18.83
C GLY A 461 30.28 -22.79 17.38
N LYS A 462 29.77 -23.65 16.49
CA LYS A 462 29.72 -23.38 15.04
C LYS A 462 28.80 -22.22 14.63
N GLY A 463 27.82 -21.87 15.46
CA GLY A 463 26.93 -20.71 15.26
C GLY A 463 27.59 -19.35 15.53
N PHE A 464 28.82 -19.33 16.07
CA PHE A 464 29.58 -18.10 16.24
C PHE A 464 30.31 -17.67 14.97
N GLY A 465 30.45 -16.37 14.80
CA GLY A 465 31.13 -15.77 13.65
C GLY A 465 30.17 -15.03 12.72
N TRP A 466 30.61 -14.83 11.49
CA TRP A 466 29.88 -14.07 10.49
C TRP A 466 28.67 -14.85 9.97
N PHE A 467 27.56 -14.16 9.78
CA PHE A 467 26.39 -14.68 9.10
C PHE A 467 25.80 -13.64 8.16
N ARG A 468 24.97 -14.13 7.23
CA ARG A 468 24.19 -13.29 6.32
C ARG A 468 22.83 -13.94 6.16
N LYS A 469 21.77 -13.13 6.19
CA LYS A 469 20.41 -13.64 6.03
C LYS A 469 19.52 -12.66 5.26
N LEU A 470 18.56 -13.21 4.54
CA LEU A 470 17.45 -12.51 3.92
C LEU A 470 16.22 -12.74 4.78
N ASN A 471 15.53 -11.67 5.15
CA ASN A 471 14.17 -11.71 5.67
C ASN A 471 13.24 -11.03 4.65
N ALA A 472 12.13 -11.68 4.31
CA ALA A 472 11.11 -11.11 3.44
C ALA A 472 9.73 -11.32 4.06
N SER A 473 8.83 -10.36 3.86
CA SER A 473 7.44 -10.48 4.28
C SER A 473 6.48 -9.98 3.21
N LEU A 474 5.31 -10.62 3.15
CA LEU A 474 4.21 -10.25 2.29
C LEU A 474 2.93 -10.25 3.12
N ASN A 475 2.18 -9.16 3.07
CA ASN A 475 0.87 -9.04 3.70
C ASN A 475 -0.13 -8.61 2.65
N ASN A 476 -1.22 -9.35 2.50
CA ASN A 476 -2.30 -8.98 1.60
C ASN A 476 -3.63 -8.93 2.31
N TYR A 477 -4.36 -7.85 2.06
CA TYR A 477 -5.75 -7.69 2.43
C TYR A 477 -6.54 -7.39 1.17
N TYR A 478 -7.51 -8.23 0.85
CA TYR A 478 -8.37 -8.07 -0.30
C TYR A 478 -9.84 -8.10 0.13
N SER A 479 -10.52 -6.95 0.03
CA SER A 479 -11.94 -6.85 0.36
C SER A 479 -12.76 -7.36 -0.82
N ILE A 480 -13.39 -8.52 -0.65
CA ILE A 480 -14.28 -9.11 -1.66
C ILE A 480 -15.56 -8.27 -1.75
N ASN A 481 -16.05 -7.78 -0.60
CA ASN A 481 -17.14 -6.82 -0.45
C ASN A 481 -17.02 -6.12 0.93
N GLU A 482 -18.01 -5.34 1.35
CA GLU A 482 -17.97 -4.64 2.65
C GLU A 482 -17.99 -5.55 3.90
N TYR A 483 -18.31 -6.85 3.74
CA TYR A 483 -18.42 -7.82 4.84
C TYR A 483 -17.29 -8.85 4.85
N ILE A 484 -16.69 -9.16 3.70
CA ILE A 484 -15.74 -10.26 3.56
C ILE A 484 -14.40 -9.75 3.06
N THR A 485 -13.35 -10.01 3.83
CA THR A 485 -11.96 -9.65 3.52
C THR A 485 -11.08 -10.88 3.58
N HIS A 486 -10.38 -11.18 2.49
CA HIS A 486 -9.27 -12.14 2.50
C HIS A 486 -8.05 -11.52 3.20
N THR A 487 -7.39 -12.30 4.05
CA THR A 487 -6.14 -11.93 4.73
C THR A 487 -5.07 -12.98 4.45
N LEU A 488 -3.88 -12.53 4.06
CA LEU A 488 -2.70 -13.38 3.88
C LEU A 488 -1.49 -12.71 4.52
N ASN A 489 -0.75 -13.43 5.35
CA ASN A 489 0.57 -13.05 5.83
C ASN A 489 1.56 -14.16 5.47
N ILE A 490 2.71 -13.80 4.91
CA ILE A 490 3.82 -14.71 4.64
C ILE A 490 5.10 -14.08 5.19
N ASN A 491 5.85 -14.82 6.01
CA ASN A 491 7.17 -14.44 6.49
C ASN A 491 8.19 -15.49 6.04
N TYR A 492 9.32 -15.03 5.52
CA TYR A 492 10.38 -15.87 5.00
C TYR A 492 11.73 -15.43 5.57
N GLN A 493 12.52 -16.41 6.01
CA GLN A 493 13.93 -16.24 6.39
C GLN A 493 14.78 -17.23 5.61
N LYS A 494 15.89 -16.76 5.03
CA LYS A 494 16.88 -17.59 4.37
C LYS A 494 18.30 -17.15 4.72
N VAL A 495 19.13 -18.07 5.17
CA VAL A 495 20.58 -17.89 5.27
C VAL A 495 21.22 -17.78 3.90
N LEU A 496 22.16 -16.86 3.75
CA LEU A 496 22.88 -16.61 2.50
C LEU A 496 24.35 -16.99 2.66
N GLY A 497 24.85 -17.89 1.81
CA GLY A 497 26.28 -18.25 1.81
C GLY A 497 26.64 -19.41 2.74
N ASN A 498 25.68 -20.28 3.06
CA ASN A 498 25.90 -21.53 3.78
C ASN A 498 26.56 -21.34 5.16
N PHE A 499 26.09 -20.33 5.92
CA PHE A 499 26.45 -20.13 7.32
C PHE A 499 25.54 -20.95 8.22
N GLU A 500 25.97 -21.21 9.44
CA GLU A 500 25.10 -21.73 10.52
C GLU A 500 24.69 -20.52 11.36
N LEU A 501 23.40 -20.39 11.71
CA LEU A 501 22.98 -19.29 12.58
C LEU A 501 23.04 -19.74 14.03
N ASP A 502 23.48 -18.83 14.90
CA ASP A 502 23.17 -18.92 16.32
C ASP A 502 21.67 -18.78 16.56
N SER A 503 21.15 -19.41 17.62
CA SER A 503 19.71 -19.38 17.96
C SER A 503 19.13 -17.97 18.08
N SER A 504 19.94 -16.97 18.50
CA SER A 504 19.53 -15.56 18.58
C SER A 504 19.31 -14.88 17.22
N GLU A 505 19.70 -15.55 16.13
CA GLU A 505 19.53 -15.09 14.76
C GLU A 505 18.62 -16.00 13.92
N SER A 506 18.27 -17.18 14.45
CA SER A 506 17.32 -18.14 13.89
C SER A 506 15.86 -17.66 14.02
N SER A 507 14.93 -18.40 13.44
CA SER A 507 13.48 -18.16 13.56
C SER A 507 12.76 -19.46 13.88
N SER A 508 11.55 -19.36 14.43
CA SER A 508 10.67 -20.50 14.71
C SER A 508 9.33 -20.38 13.98
N LEU A 509 8.58 -21.48 13.93
CA LEU A 509 7.30 -21.57 13.25
C LEU A 509 6.11 -21.38 14.18
N GLY A 510 6.16 -21.91 15.40
CA GLY A 510 5.04 -21.96 16.33
C GLY A 510 4.70 -20.62 17.00
N GLY A 511 3.55 -20.58 17.68
CA GLY A 511 3.12 -19.44 18.49
C GLY A 511 1.90 -18.68 17.94
N ALA A 512 1.45 -17.69 18.72
CA ALA A 512 0.25 -16.89 18.41
C ALA A 512 0.38 -16.07 17.12
N TYR A 513 1.61 -15.77 16.70
CA TYR A 513 1.93 -15.03 15.47
C TYR A 513 2.56 -15.91 14.38
N GLY A 514 2.62 -17.22 14.60
CA GLY A 514 3.18 -18.22 13.70
C GLY A 514 2.10 -19.21 13.27
N VAL A 515 2.38 -20.51 13.37
CA VAL A 515 1.38 -21.57 13.22
C VAL A 515 0.62 -21.75 14.53
N ARG A 516 -0.62 -21.24 14.56
CA ARG A 516 -1.45 -21.23 15.77
C ARG A 516 -1.92 -22.66 16.07
N ALA A 517 -1.36 -23.26 17.11
CA ALA A 517 -1.65 -24.59 17.71
C ALA A 517 -0.41 -25.04 18.51
N TYR A 518 0.74 -24.43 18.22
CA TYR A 518 2.06 -24.75 18.74
C TYR A 518 2.60 -23.62 19.63
N ASP A 519 3.55 -23.93 20.50
CA ASP A 519 4.20 -22.95 21.38
C ASP A 519 5.19 -22.05 20.63
N ASN A 520 5.46 -20.86 21.18
CA ASN A 520 6.51 -20.02 20.62
C ASN A 520 7.85 -20.72 20.77
N GLY A 521 8.70 -20.65 19.74
CA GLY A 521 10.00 -21.32 19.73
C GLY A 521 9.95 -22.72 19.10
N GLU A 522 8.78 -23.33 18.91
CA GLU A 522 8.69 -24.63 18.26
C GLU A 522 8.90 -24.55 16.74
N GLY A 523 9.51 -25.61 16.20
CA GLY A 523 9.91 -25.68 14.80
C GLY A 523 10.96 -24.62 14.46
N ASP A 524 12.03 -24.54 15.25
CA ASP A 524 13.10 -23.60 14.98
C ASP A 524 13.96 -24.03 13.78
N GLY A 525 14.62 -23.05 13.16
CA GLY A 525 15.49 -23.29 12.01
C GLY A 525 16.24 -22.04 11.57
N ASP A 526 17.34 -22.28 10.86
CA ASP A 526 18.11 -21.23 10.20
C ASP A 526 17.28 -20.53 9.11
N ASN A 527 16.47 -21.33 8.41
CA ASN A 527 15.60 -20.90 7.33
C ASN A 527 14.16 -21.28 7.68
N THR A 528 13.22 -20.37 7.43
CA THR A 528 11.81 -20.57 7.77
C THR A 528 10.90 -19.95 6.72
N ILE A 529 9.77 -20.59 6.43
CA ILE A 529 8.63 -19.95 5.78
C ILE A 529 7.38 -20.21 6.63
N VAL A 530 6.66 -19.14 6.97
CA VAL A 530 5.38 -19.22 7.68
C VAL A 530 4.35 -18.47 6.88
N ALA A 531 3.19 -19.08 6.63
CA ALA A 531 2.07 -18.48 5.95
C ALA A 531 0.79 -18.62 6.76
N ASN A 532 0.07 -17.51 6.94
CA ASN A 532 -1.23 -17.45 7.59
C ASN A 532 -2.27 -16.99 6.59
N PHE A 533 -3.26 -17.83 6.32
CA PHE A 533 -4.40 -17.54 5.47
C PHE A 533 -5.65 -17.36 6.32
N GLY A 534 -6.48 -16.36 5.99
CA GLY A 534 -7.75 -16.14 6.67
C GLY A 534 -8.81 -15.53 5.78
N ILE A 535 -10.07 -15.80 6.09
CA ILE A 535 -11.24 -15.13 5.50
C ILE A 535 -11.98 -14.43 6.63
N ARG A 536 -11.83 -13.12 6.73
CA ARG A 536 -12.47 -12.30 7.76
C ARG A 536 -13.87 -11.91 7.34
N ILE A 537 -14.83 -12.22 8.18
CA ILE A 537 -16.25 -11.90 8.04
C ILE A 537 -16.59 -10.84 9.10
N ASN A 538 -16.90 -9.63 8.66
CA ASN A 538 -17.36 -8.52 9.46
C ASN A 538 -18.88 -8.63 9.66
N ILE A 539 -19.35 -8.63 10.91
CA ILE A 539 -20.77 -8.64 11.21
C ILE A 539 -21.29 -7.19 11.25
N PRO A 540 -22.26 -6.82 10.40
CA PRO A 540 -22.71 -5.44 10.28
C PRO A 540 -23.24 -4.90 11.61
N ASN A 541 -22.84 -3.68 11.97
CA ASN A 541 -23.31 -2.96 13.16
C ASN A 541 -22.97 -3.62 14.52
N THR A 542 -22.06 -4.60 14.59
CA THR A 542 -21.78 -5.30 15.87
C THR A 542 -20.31 -5.31 16.28
N ASN A 543 -19.40 -4.65 15.56
CA ASN A 543 -17.95 -4.62 15.84
C ASN A 543 -17.29 -6.00 15.97
N PHE A 544 -18.00 -7.06 15.57
CA PHE A 544 -17.53 -8.44 15.64
C PHE A 544 -16.98 -8.87 14.28
N TYR A 545 -15.88 -9.60 14.33
CA TYR A 545 -15.22 -10.21 13.20
C TYR A 545 -14.98 -11.68 13.49
N PHE A 546 -15.31 -12.53 12.52
CA PHE A 546 -15.03 -13.96 12.55
C PHE A 546 -14.05 -14.27 11.43
N THR A 547 -12.91 -14.90 11.74
CA THR A 547 -11.90 -15.24 10.74
C THR A 547 -11.54 -16.72 10.88
N PRO A 548 -12.21 -17.64 10.15
CA PRO A 548 -11.65 -18.95 9.88
C PRO A 548 -10.28 -18.79 9.23
N PHE A 549 -9.31 -19.59 9.68
CA PHE A 549 -7.94 -19.50 9.22
C PHE A 549 -7.29 -20.86 8.99
N TYR A 550 -6.24 -20.84 8.18
CA TYR A 550 -5.30 -21.94 7.99
C TYR A 550 -3.87 -21.38 8.07
N ASP A 551 -3.07 -21.99 8.92
CA ASP A 551 -1.66 -21.65 9.10
C ASP A 551 -0.78 -22.81 8.69
N VAL A 552 0.36 -22.50 8.08
CA VAL A 552 1.34 -23.49 7.67
C VAL A 552 2.75 -22.92 7.81
N GLY A 553 3.68 -23.77 8.25
CA GLY A 553 5.06 -23.41 8.49
C GLY A 553 6.01 -24.53 8.08
N TYR A 554 7.15 -24.14 7.52
CA TYR A 554 8.25 -25.05 7.24
C TYR A 554 9.58 -24.42 7.64
N ALA A 555 10.39 -25.15 8.40
CA ALA A 555 11.69 -24.73 8.89
C ALA A 555 12.74 -25.79 8.59
N TRP A 556 13.94 -25.36 8.26
CA TRP A 556 15.08 -26.25 8.05
C TRP A 556 16.38 -25.55 8.41
N TYR A 557 17.35 -26.32 8.90
CA TYR A 557 18.69 -25.81 9.14
C TYR A 557 19.52 -25.81 7.87
N GLU A 558 20.43 -24.84 7.74
CA GLU A 558 21.30 -24.73 6.57
C GLU A 558 22.34 -25.86 6.55
N LYS A 559 22.76 -26.31 7.74
CA LYS A 559 23.69 -27.41 7.93
C LYS A 559 23.11 -28.44 8.89
N ASP A 560 23.22 -29.70 8.47
CA ASP A 560 23.04 -30.84 9.34
C ASP A 560 24.13 -30.81 10.43
N SER A 561 23.68 -30.87 11.68
CA SER A 561 24.55 -30.81 12.86
C SER A 561 24.83 -32.21 13.43
N GLY A 562 24.08 -33.24 13.02
CA GLY A 562 24.12 -34.60 13.56
C GLY A 562 23.72 -34.75 15.04
N SER A 563 23.58 -33.62 15.76
CA SER A 563 23.27 -33.56 17.20
C SER A 563 21.84 -33.08 17.48
N ARG A 564 21.10 -32.65 16.45
CA ARG A 564 19.71 -32.20 16.57
C ARG A 564 18.75 -33.39 16.44
N LEU A 565 17.57 -33.25 17.05
CA LEU A 565 16.52 -34.26 17.00
C LEU A 565 15.85 -34.36 15.62
N ALA A 566 15.84 -33.27 14.87
CA ALA A 566 15.40 -33.17 13.48
C ALA A 566 16.09 -31.98 12.79
N ASP A 567 16.33 -32.09 11.49
CA ASP A 567 16.89 -31.00 10.67
C ASP A 567 15.81 -30.17 9.94
N GLU A 568 14.58 -30.66 9.93
CA GLU A 568 13.43 -30.05 9.26
C GLU A 568 12.17 -30.19 10.12
N HIS A 569 11.33 -29.15 10.09
CA HIS A 569 10.07 -29.09 10.83
C HIS A 569 8.96 -28.60 9.91
N PHE A 570 7.82 -29.29 9.95
CA PHE A 570 6.58 -28.88 9.28
C PHE A 570 5.47 -28.79 10.33
N LEU A 571 4.78 -27.64 10.36
CA LEU A 571 3.66 -27.38 11.26
C LEU A 571 2.49 -26.86 10.43
N ASP A 572 1.27 -27.29 10.75
CA ASP A 572 0.06 -26.71 10.17
C ASP A 572 -1.13 -26.74 11.14
N ALA A 573 -2.05 -25.80 10.95
CA ALA A 573 -3.20 -25.68 11.82
C ALA A 573 -4.39 -25.02 11.14
N VAL A 574 -5.58 -25.37 11.61
CA VAL A 574 -6.83 -24.71 11.26
C VAL A 574 -7.48 -24.15 12.51
N GLY A 575 -8.24 -23.08 12.36
CA GLY A 575 -8.94 -22.52 13.49
C GLY A 575 -9.93 -21.43 13.15
N LEU A 576 -10.47 -20.84 14.21
CA LEU A 576 -11.38 -19.71 14.16
C LEU A 576 -10.89 -18.61 15.10
N GLN A 577 -10.71 -17.42 14.54
CA GLN A 577 -10.55 -16.19 15.31
C GLN A 577 -11.90 -15.51 15.49
N ILE A 578 -12.19 -15.08 16.71
CA ILE A 578 -13.28 -14.18 17.06
C ILE A 578 -12.65 -12.91 17.59
N LEU A 579 -12.97 -11.78 16.98
CA LEU A 579 -12.47 -10.47 17.37
C LEU A 579 -13.66 -9.54 17.60
N TYR A 580 -13.74 -8.96 18.78
CA TYR A 580 -14.53 -7.78 19.04
C TYR A 580 -13.60 -6.58 19.08
N ASN A 581 -13.82 -5.58 18.23
CA ASN A 581 -12.96 -4.39 18.17
C ASN A 581 -13.78 -3.10 18.13
N LYS A 582 -13.74 -2.35 19.22
CA LYS A 582 -14.28 -0.98 19.27
C LYS A 582 -13.11 -0.01 19.08
N ALA A 583 -13.02 0.53 17.87
CA ALA A 583 -11.87 1.31 17.42
C ALA A 583 -11.51 2.46 18.37
N ASN A 584 -10.22 2.60 18.69
CA ASN A 584 -9.65 3.58 19.64
C ASN A 584 -10.21 3.49 21.07
N GLU A 585 -10.87 2.39 21.44
CA GLU A 585 -11.38 2.18 22.80
C GLU A 585 -10.85 0.88 23.37
N TYR A 586 -11.24 -0.28 22.82
CA TYR A 586 -10.74 -1.57 23.28
C TYR A 586 -10.98 -2.70 22.27
N TYR A 587 -10.22 -3.77 22.40
CA TYR A 587 -10.42 -5.01 21.65
C TYR A 587 -10.38 -6.24 22.57
N ILE A 588 -11.04 -7.30 22.13
CA ILE A 588 -10.95 -8.66 22.70
C ILE A 588 -10.83 -9.62 21.52
N LYS A 589 -9.83 -10.48 21.54
CA LYS A 589 -9.52 -11.43 20.48
C LYS A 589 -9.33 -12.82 21.07
N LEU A 590 -10.02 -13.80 20.48
CA LEU A 590 -9.93 -15.21 20.81
C LEU A 590 -9.56 -16.00 19.55
N ASP A 591 -8.46 -16.72 19.57
CA ASP A 591 -8.06 -17.65 18.51
C ASP A 591 -8.14 -19.09 19.05
N ALA A 592 -9.05 -19.89 18.51
CA ALA A 592 -9.13 -21.33 18.80
C ALA A 592 -8.52 -22.09 17.62
N ALA A 593 -7.47 -22.86 17.87
CA ALA A 593 -6.69 -23.50 16.83
C ALA A 593 -6.44 -24.98 17.12
N ARG A 594 -6.37 -25.79 16.06
CA ARG A 594 -6.08 -27.22 16.13
C ARG A 594 -5.09 -27.61 15.05
N ALA A 595 -4.07 -28.35 15.43
CA ALA A 595 -3.11 -28.95 14.51
C ALA A 595 -3.82 -29.91 13.54
N LEU A 596 -3.50 -29.82 12.24
CA LEU A 596 -4.03 -30.76 11.25
C LEU A 596 -3.17 -32.02 11.16
N HIS A 597 -1.86 -31.87 11.24
CA HIS A 597 -0.93 -32.99 11.35
C HIS A 597 -0.43 -33.14 12.79
N GLN A 598 -0.35 -34.39 13.24
CA GLN A 598 0.31 -34.73 14.48
C GLN A 598 1.79 -34.36 14.37
N TYR A 599 2.26 -33.50 15.26
CA TYR A 599 3.67 -33.17 15.33
C TYR A 599 4.44 -34.39 15.84
N LYS A 600 5.62 -34.64 15.29
CA LYS A 600 6.37 -35.91 15.41
C LYS A 600 6.64 -36.35 16.86
N TYR A 601 6.53 -35.43 17.82
CA TYR A 601 6.84 -35.63 19.24
C TYR A 601 5.60 -35.61 20.15
N ASP A 602 4.40 -35.48 19.59
CA ASP A 602 3.15 -35.46 20.36
C ASP A 602 2.40 -36.78 20.23
N ASP A 603 1.65 -37.14 21.28
CA ASP A 603 0.75 -38.31 21.26
C ASP A 603 -0.60 -38.01 20.60
N GLU A 604 -1.04 -36.75 20.58
CA GLU A 604 -2.32 -36.31 20.01
C GLU A 604 -2.16 -35.02 19.17
N HIS A 605 -3.20 -34.67 18.40
CA HIS A 605 -3.22 -33.40 17.68
C HIS A 605 -3.41 -32.25 18.67
N ARG A 606 -2.45 -31.34 18.74
CA ARG A 606 -2.52 -30.19 19.64
C ARG A 606 -3.73 -29.31 19.36
N MET A 607 -4.27 -28.77 20.44
CA MET A 607 -5.28 -27.73 20.43
C MET A 607 -4.80 -26.60 21.31
N LYS A 608 -4.97 -25.36 20.86
CA LYS A 608 -4.56 -24.19 21.64
C LYS A 608 -5.59 -23.08 21.54
N LEU A 609 -5.77 -22.39 22.66
CA LEU A 609 -6.64 -21.24 22.79
C LEU A 609 -5.79 -20.02 23.14
N TYR A 610 -5.81 -19.02 22.28
CA TYR A 610 -5.17 -17.74 22.55
C TYR A 610 -6.22 -16.67 22.82
N LEU A 611 -6.09 -15.96 23.93
CA LEU A 611 -6.92 -14.84 24.32
C LEU A 611 -6.03 -13.60 24.45
N SER A 612 -6.49 -12.48 23.92
CA SER A 612 -5.83 -11.19 24.06
C SER A 612 -6.89 -10.10 24.19
N GLY A 613 -6.67 -9.14 25.08
CA GLY A 613 -7.51 -7.97 25.22
C GLY A 613 -6.67 -6.73 25.50
N GLY A 614 -7.13 -5.58 25.01
CA GLY A 614 -6.45 -4.32 25.26
C GLY A 614 -7.38 -3.12 25.22
N VAL A 615 -6.96 -2.06 25.90
CA VAL A 615 -7.68 -0.79 26.03
C VAL A 615 -6.78 0.35 25.59
N TYR A 616 -7.30 1.22 24.74
CA TYR A 616 -6.62 2.40 24.23
C TYR A 616 -7.05 3.66 25.00
N PHE A 617 -6.11 4.58 25.22
CA PHE A 617 -6.33 5.89 25.83
C PHE A 617 -5.74 7.01 24.97
#